data_AF-A0A662KUN6-F1
#
_entry.id   AF-A0A662KUN6-F1
#
_cell.length_a   1.000
_cell.length_b   1.000
_cell.length_c   1.000
_cell.angle_alpha   90.00
_cell.angle_beta   90.00
_cell.angle_gamma   90.00
#
_symmetry.space_group_name_H-M   'P 1'
#
loop_
_entity.id
_entity.type
_entity.pdbx_description
1 polymer ?
#
loop_
_entity_poly.entity_id
_entity_poly.type
_entity_poly.pdbx_seq_one_letter_code
_entity_poly.pdbx_strand_id
1 'polypeptide(L)'
;MEINNKIRIKRFEGVYEPAEDSYLLIKAIKVRKGDRVLDMGCGTGIVAIHLAKAGCDVTAVDINERALENTRENAERNGVKIRIVKSDLFSNIDGKFDIIVFNPPYLPTRNEDIAWDGGKEGIDVIVPFLENAKTYLNREGSIY
;
A
#
# COMPACT_ATOMS: atom_id res chain seq x y z
N MET A 1 -8.55 -10.86 4.74
CA MET A 1 -9.98 -10.61 4.40
C MET A 1 -10.33 -11.30 3.07
N GLU A 2 -11.61 -11.38 2.68
CA GLU A 2 -11.98 -11.98 1.38
C GLU A 2 -11.63 -11.05 0.20
N ILE A 3 -11.20 -11.65 -0.92
CA ILE A 3 -10.92 -10.90 -2.16
C ILE A 3 -12.25 -10.52 -2.81
N ASN A 4 -12.39 -9.23 -3.13
CA ASN A 4 -13.58 -8.74 -3.83
C ASN A 4 -13.34 -8.75 -5.34
N ASN A 5 -13.82 -9.80 -6.00
CA ASN A 5 -13.71 -10.00 -7.45
C ASN A 5 -14.48 -8.97 -8.30
N LYS A 6 -15.23 -8.04 -7.69
CA LYS A 6 -15.90 -6.94 -8.40
C LYS A 6 -15.02 -5.68 -8.52
N ILE A 7 -13.85 -5.66 -7.88
CA ILE A 7 -12.91 -4.54 -7.98
C ILE A 7 -12.33 -4.50 -9.39
N ARG A 8 -12.35 -3.32 -10.00
CA ARG A 8 -11.84 -3.07 -11.34
C ARG A 8 -10.55 -2.27 -11.24
N ILE A 9 -9.45 -2.81 -11.76
CA ILE A 9 -8.15 -2.13 -11.81
C ILE A 9 -7.77 -1.84 -13.24
N LYS A 10 -7.33 -0.60 -13.47
CA LYS A 10 -6.52 -0.23 -14.62
C LYS A 10 -5.08 -0.06 -14.14
N ARG A 11 -4.14 -0.57 -14.91
CA ARG A 11 -2.70 -0.39 -14.68
C ARG A 11 -2.16 0.66 -15.64
N PHE A 12 -1.38 1.60 -15.12
CA PHE A 12 -0.58 2.54 -15.89
C PHE A 12 0.78 1.93 -16.16
N GLU A 13 1.36 2.31 -17.29
CA GLU A 13 2.76 1.97 -17.61
C GLU A 13 3.70 2.42 -16.49
N GLY A 14 4.67 1.58 -16.11
CA GLY A 14 5.61 1.84 -15.01
C GLY A 14 5.04 1.68 -13.60
N VAL A 15 3.78 1.25 -13.46
CA VAL A 15 3.18 0.90 -12.16
C VAL A 15 3.10 -0.62 -12.03
N TYR A 16 3.45 -1.11 -10.84
CA TYR A 16 3.41 -2.52 -10.46
C TYR A 16 2.06 -3.17 -10.77
N GLU A 17 2.07 -4.34 -11.40
CA GLU A 17 0.85 -5.10 -11.67
C GLU A 17 0.45 -5.94 -10.45
N PRO A 18 -0.79 -5.84 -9.94
CA PRO A 18 -1.26 -6.71 -8.87
C PRO A 18 -1.05 -8.19 -9.21
N ALA A 19 -0.21 -8.86 -8.43
CA ALA A 19 0.13 -10.26 -8.60
C ALA A 19 -0.23 -11.07 -7.35
N GLU A 20 0.21 -12.33 -7.32
CA GLU A 20 -0.13 -13.31 -6.26
C GLU A 20 0.22 -12.81 -4.86
N ASP A 21 1.33 -12.09 -4.72
CA ASP A 21 1.80 -11.42 -3.50
C ASP A 21 0.78 -10.40 -2.96
N SER A 22 0.22 -9.57 -3.85
CA SER A 22 -0.76 -8.54 -3.53
C SER A 22 -2.03 -9.18 -2.98
N TYR A 23 -2.48 -10.27 -3.61
CA TYR A 23 -3.67 -11.00 -3.18
C TYR A 23 -3.42 -11.85 -1.93
N LEU A 24 -2.20 -12.35 -1.73
CA LEU A 24 -1.81 -13.04 -0.49
C LEU A 24 -1.86 -12.06 0.70
N LEU A 25 -1.32 -10.85 0.54
CA LEU A 25 -1.38 -9.79 1.54
C LEU A 25 -2.85 -9.45 1.88
N ILE A 26 -3.70 -9.21 0.88
CA ILE A 26 -5.14 -8.95 1.08
C ILE A 26 -5.81 -10.06 1.90
N LYS A 27 -5.48 -11.33 1.63
CA LYS A 27 -6.02 -12.46 2.41
C LYS A 27 -5.53 -12.46 3.86
N ALA A 28 -4.26 -12.14 4.08
CA ALA A 28 -3.63 -12.15 5.41
C ALA A 28 -4.15 -11.03 6.32
N ILE A 29 -4.46 -9.85 5.76
CA ILE A 29 -4.88 -8.69 6.55
C ILE A 29 -6.20 -8.96 7.28
N LYS A 30 -6.21 -8.68 8.59
CA LYS A 30 -7.40 -8.69 9.43
C LYS A 30 -7.73 -7.26 9.83
N VAL A 31 -8.88 -6.78 9.38
CA VAL A 31 -9.39 -5.42 9.64
C VAL A 31 -10.78 -5.46 10.25
N ARG A 32 -11.15 -4.37 10.92
CA ARG A 32 -12.50 -4.04 11.35
C ARG A 32 -12.96 -2.79 10.60
N LYS A 33 -14.28 -2.67 10.44
CA LYS A 33 -14.88 -1.45 9.89
C LYS A 33 -14.51 -0.27 10.79
N GLY A 34 -14.02 0.82 10.20
CA GLY A 34 -13.58 2.02 10.90
C GLY A 34 -12.11 2.04 11.29
N ASP A 35 -11.35 0.95 11.11
CA ASP A 35 -9.90 0.95 11.34
C ASP A 35 -9.23 2.01 10.46
N ARG A 36 -8.28 2.75 11.05
CA ARG A 36 -7.40 3.66 10.30
C ARG A 36 -6.24 2.87 9.73
N VAL A 37 -6.14 2.82 8.42
CA VAL A 37 -5.16 1.98 7.71
C VAL A 37 -4.21 2.83 6.87
N LEU A 38 -2.92 2.54 6.97
CA LEU A 38 -1.87 3.07 6.10
C LEU A 38 -1.44 1.98 5.11
N ASP A 39 -1.62 2.22 3.82
CA ASP A 39 -1.12 1.39 2.72
C ASP A 39 0.16 2.00 2.15
N MET A 40 1.31 1.43 2.52
CA MET A 40 2.64 1.88 2.15
C MET A 40 3.02 1.31 0.77
N GLY A 41 3.44 2.17 -0.18
CA GLY A 41 3.78 1.75 -1.54
C GLY A 41 2.56 1.28 -2.33
N CYS A 42 1.53 2.12 -2.41
CA CYS A 42 0.19 1.71 -2.84
C CYS A 42 0.08 1.26 -4.31
N GLY A 43 1.02 1.64 -5.21
CA GLY A 43 1.05 1.15 -6.57
C GLY A 43 -0.24 1.42 -7.35
N THR A 44 -0.96 0.36 -7.74
CA THR A 44 -2.27 0.51 -8.42
C THR A 44 -3.44 0.86 -7.50
N GLY A 45 -3.23 0.76 -6.19
CA GLY A 45 -4.25 0.94 -5.16
C GLY A 45 -5.06 -0.32 -4.85
N ILE A 46 -4.69 -1.49 -5.37
CA ILE A 46 -5.49 -2.72 -5.20
C ILE A 46 -5.74 -3.07 -3.72
N VAL A 47 -4.73 -2.93 -2.86
CA VAL A 47 -4.83 -3.20 -1.42
C VAL A 47 -5.67 -2.11 -0.76
N ALA A 48 -5.33 -0.83 -0.95
CA ALA A 48 -6.12 0.31 -0.46
C ALA A 48 -7.62 0.24 -0.82
N ILE A 49 -7.96 -0.16 -2.05
CA ILE A 49 -9.35 -0.27 -2.51
C ILE A 49 -10.08 -1.41 -1.82
N HIS A 50 -9.43 -2.56 -1.61
CA HIS A 50 -10.01 -3.66 -0.82
C HIS A 50 -10.30 -3.21 0.61
N LEU A 51 -9.34 -2.55 1.26
CA LEU A 51 -9.47 -2.03 2.61
C LEU A 51 -10.60 -0.99 2.71
N ALA A 52 -10.68 -0.06 1.76
CA ALA A 52 -11.75 0.93 1.72
C ALA A 52 -13.13 0.27 1.49
N LYS A 53 -13.22 -0.76 0.65
CA LYS A 53 -14.45 -1.57 0.48
C LYS A 53 -14.83 -2.36 1.74
N ALA A 54 -13.86 -2.76 2.57
CA ALA A 54 -14.09 -3.32 3.89
C ALA A 54 -14.57 -2.28 4.94
N GLY A 55 -14.58 -1.00 4.59
CA GLY A 55 -15.08 0.08 5.43
C GLY A 55 -14.02 0.69 6.36
N CYS A 56 -12.73 0.54 6.03
CA CYS A 56 -11.63 1.20 6.71
C CYS A 56 -11.48 2.68 6.27
N ASP A 57 -10.86 3.50 7.13
CA ASP A 57 -10.38 4.83 6.77
C ASP A 57 -8.93 4.72 6.25
N VAL A 58 -8.77 4.76 4.93
CA VAL A 58 -7.53 4.38 4.26
C VAL A 58 -6.73 5.61 3.84
N THR A 59 -5.47 5.65 4.24
CA THR A 59 -4.43 6.50 3.65
C THR A 59 -3.49 5.63 2.82
N ALA A 60 -3.39 5.91 1.52
CA ALA A 60 -2.51 5.23 0.58
C ALA A 60 -1.36 6.14 0.20
N VAL A 61 -0.12 5.63 0.30
CA VAL A 61 1.08 6.43 0.08
C VAL A 61 2.03 5.77 -0.88
N ASP A 62 2.73 6.60 -1.65
CA ASP A 62 3.73 6.17 -2.61
C ASP A 62 4.69 7.32 -2.88
N ILE A 63 5.93 6.99 -3.24
CA ILE A 63 6.93 7.98 -3.68
C ILE A 63 6.71 8.35 -5.16
N ASN A 64 6.13 7.41 -5.94
CA ASN A 64 5.92 7.56 -7.36
C ASN A 64 4.58 8.26 -7.66
N GLU A 65 4.64 9.46 -8.25
CA GLU A 65 3.45 10.24 -8.62
C GLU A 65 2.50 9.48 -9.54
N ARG A 66 3.04 8.66 -10.45
CA ARG A 66 2.24 7.87 -11.39
C ARG A 66 1.45 6.77 -10.70
N ALA A 67 1.99 6.18 -9.63
CA ALA A 67 1.26 5.24 -8.77
C ALA A 67 0.12 5.94 -8.02
N LEU A 68 0.35 7.15 -7.51
CA LEU A 68 -0.69 7.95 -6.84
C LEU A 68 -1.83 8.32 -7.80
N GLU A 69 -1.51 8.70 -9.04
CA GLU A 69 -2.51 8.94 -10.09
C GLU A 69 -3.30 7.68 -10.42
N ASN A 70 -2.60 6.55 -10.60
CA ASN A 70 -3.24 5.26 -10.88
C ASN A 70 -4.18 4.83 -9.75
N THR A 71 -3.74 4.98 -8.49
CA THR A 71 -4.54 4.72 -7.29
C THR A 71 -5.77 5.60 -7.24
N ARG A 72 -5.64 6.90 -7.57
CA ARG A 72 -6.77 7.84 -7.62
C ARG A 72 -7.81 7.42 -8.66
N GLU A 73 -7.37 7.14 -9.89
CA GLU A 73 -8.28 6.71 -10.96
C GLU A 73 -9.00 5.40 -10.59
N ASN A 74 -8.29 4.44 -10.00
CA ASN A 74 -8.90 3.18 -9.55
C ASN A 74 -9.83 3.36 -8.35
N ALA A 75 -9.53 4.25 -7.42
CA ALA A 75 -10.43 4.57 -6.31
C ALA A 75 -11.77 5.13 -6.82
N GLU A 76 -11.71 6.06 -7.77
CA GLU A 76 -12.89 6.62 -8.45
C GLU A 76 -13.67 5.55 -9.21
N ARG A 77 -12.99 4.70 -10.00
CA ARG A 77 -13.61 3.59 -10.75
C ARG A 77 -14.35 2.59 -9.86
N ASN A 78 -13.92 2.45 -8.61
CA ASN A 78 -14.52 1.56 -7.64
C ASN A 78 -15.47 2.28 -6.67
N GLY A 79 -15.63 3.61 -6.78
CA GLY A 79 -16.50 4.38 -5.91
C GLY A 79 -16.11 4.27 -4.44
N VAL A 80 -14.81 4.40 -4.14
CA VAL A 80 -14.27 4.45 -2.78
C VAL A 80 -13.50 5.75 -2.55
N LYS A 81 -13.49 6.20 -1.30
CA LYS A 81 -12.71 7.36 -0.88
C LYS A 81 -11.45 6.87 -0.17
N ILE A 82 -10.29 7.32 -0.66
CA ILE A 82 -8.96 7.02 -0.11
C ILE A 82 -8.20 8.34 -0.01
N ARG A 83 -7.51 8.58 1.12
CA ARG A 83 -6.57 9.70 1.23
C ARG A 83 -5.26 9.29 0.53
N ILE A 84 -4.84 10.04 -0.48
CA ILE A 84 -3.66 9.73 -1.28
C ILE A 84 -2.57 10.75 -0.99
N VAL A 85 -1.37 10.30 -0.62
CA VAL A 85 -0.27 11.18 -0.20
C VAL A 85 1.04 10.77 -0.87
N LYS A 86 1.73 11.74 -1.47
CA LYS A 86 3.11 11.55 -1.93
C LYS A 86 4.05 11.59 -0.74
N SER A 87 4.75 10.49 -0.47
CA SER A 87 5.66 10.36 0.67
C SER A 87 6.78 9.40 0.33
N ASP A 88 8.01 9.74 0.72
CA ASP A 88 9.07 8.75 0.86
C ASP A 88 8.89 8.09 2.23
N LEU A 89 8.42 6.84 2.23
CA LEU A 89 8.01 6.12 3.43
C LEU A 89 7.14 7.00 4.36
N PHE A 90 7.63 7.31 5.56
CA PHE A 90 6.91 8.05 6.59
C PHE A 90 7.11 9.57 6.56
N SER A 91 7.90 10.11 5.62
CA SER A 91 8.33 11.53 5.61
C SER A 91 7.18 12.55 5.62
N ASN A 92 6.06 12.26 4.96
CA ASN A 92 4.87 13.11 4.91
C ASN A 92 3.64 12.47 5.58
N ILE A 93 3.89 11.56 6.54
CA ILE A 93 2.83 10.85 7.26
C ILE A 93 2.65 11.47 8.63
N ASP A 94 1.39 11.73 8.98
CA ASP A 94 1.00 12.22 10.28
C ASP A 94 0.01 11.27 10.95
N GLY A 95 0.06 11.24 12.28
CA GLY A 95 -0.88 10.51 13.12
C GLY A 95 -0.51 9.05 13.33
N LYS A 96 -1.51 8.29 13.81
CA LYS A 96 -1.38 6.89 14.18
C LYS A 96 -2.43 6.04 13.46
N PHE A 97 -2.06 4.82 13.14
CA PHE A 97 -2.87 3.85 12.41
C PHE A 97 -3.08 2.59 13.25
N ASP A 98 -4.25 1.98 13.07
CA ASP A 98 -4.56 0.68 13.64
C ASP A 98 -3.87 -0.43 12.84
N ILE A 99 -3.71 -0.20 11.53
CA ILE A 99 -3.05 -1.16 10.64
C ILE A 99 -2.12 -0.40 9.70
N ILE A 100 -0.89 -0.89 9.56
CA ILE A 100 0.04 -0.48 8.51
C ILE A 100 0.27 -1.70 7.63
N VAL A 101 0.10 -1.56 6.33
CA VAL A 101 0.35 -2.64 5.37
C VAL A 101 1.43 -2.19 4.41
N PHE A 102 2.34 -3.10 4.06
CA PHE A 102 3.37 -2.83 3.08
C PHE A 102 3.67 -4.07 2.26
N ASN A 103 3.47 -3.99 0.94
CA ASN A 103 4.06 -4.93 -0.01
C ASN A 103 5.33 -4.31 -0.60
N PRO A 104 6.49 -4.41 0.06
CA PRO A 104 7.71 -3.72 -0.39
C PRO A 104 8.24 -4.30 -1.70
N PRO A 105 9.02 -3.52 -2.48
CA PRO A 105 9.88 -4.13 -3.49
C PRO A 105 10.91 -5.02 -2.78
N TYR A 106 10.81 -6.33 -2.96
CA TYR A 106 11.64 -7.33 -2.26
C TYR A 106 12.64 -8.04 -3.18
N LEU A 107 12.71 -7.67 -4.46
CA LEU A 107 13.66 -8.25 -5.40
C LEU A 107 14.98 -7.46 -5.40
N PRO A 108 16.15 -8.12 -5.36
CA PRO A 108 17.44 -7.47 -5.57
C PRO A 108 17.50 -6.88 -6.98
N THR A 109 18.06 -5.68 -7.10
CA THR A 109 18.07 -4.94 -8.36
C THR A 109 18.74 -5.74 -9.50
N ARG A 110 18.00 -5.95 -10.60
CA ARG A 110 18.55 -6.35 -11.91
C ARG A 110 18.26 -5.24 -12.94
N ASN A 111 18.74 -4.04 -12.63
CA ASN A 111 19.03 -2.96 -13.57
C ASN A 111 17.95 -2.32 -14.48
N GLU A 112 16.63 -2.57 -14.40
CA GLU A 112 15.71 -1.90 -15.37
C GLU A 112 14.34 -1.38 -14.88
N ASP A 113 13.89 -1.51 -13.62
CA ASP A 113 12.55 -0.98 -13.24
C ASP A 113 12.36 -0.67 -11.73
N ILE A 114 11.92 0.56 -11.40
CA ILE A 114 11.79 1.09 -10.02
C ILE A 114 10.71 0.34 -9.22
N ALA A 115 9.71 -0.22 -9.89
CA ALA A 115 8.60 -0.92 -9.25
C ALA A 115 9.01 -2.22 -8.51
N TRP A 116 10.21 -2.72 -8.79
CA TRP A 116 10.74 -3.97 -8.24
C TRP A 116 12.06 -3.77 -7.49
N ASP A 117 12.58 -2.55 -7.41
CA ASP A 117 13.92 -2.28 -6.90
C ASP A 117 13.92 -2.18 -5.37
N GLY A 118 14.25 -3.29 -4.71
CA GLY A 118 14.49 -3.33 -3.27
C GLY A 118 15.90 -2.87 -2.86
N GLY A 119 16.68 -2.33 -3.81
CA GLY A 119 18.08 -1.96 -3.63
C GLY A 119 19.04 -3.16 -3.69
N LYS A 120 20.30 -2.92 -3.36
CA LYS A 120 21.43 -3.84 -3.65
C LYS A 120 21.23 -5.24 -3.05
N GLU A 121 20.56 -5.29 -1.91
CA GLU A 121 20.26 -6.53 -1.17
C GLU A 121 18.74 -6.83 -1.11
N GLY A 122 17.89 -6.02 -1.75
CA GLY A 122 16.43 -6.17 -1.70
C GLY A 122 15.76 -5.72 -0.39
N ILE A 123 16.51 -5.07 0.52
CA ILE A 123 16.06 -4.68 1.86
C ILE A 123 16.16 -3.17 2.15
N ASP A 124 16.65 -2.38 1.20
CA ASP A 124 17.01 -0.98 1.43
C ASP A 124 15.78 -0.12 1.79
N VAL A 125 14.59 -0.57 1.40
CA VAL A 125 13.30 0.05 1.76
C VAL A 125 12.67 -0.59 2.99
N ILE A 126 12.91 -1.89 3.22
CA ILE A 126 12.31 -2.66 4.32
C ILE A 126 12.90 -2.24 5.67
N VAL A 127 14.22 -2.02 5.74
CA VAL A 127 14.88 -1.66 7.01
C VAL A 127 14.38 -0.30 7.53
N PRO A 128 14.40 0.81 6.75
CA PRO A 128 13.87 2.08 7.22
C PRO A 128 12.37 2.02 7.53
N PHE A 129 11.60 1.20 6.82
CA PHE A 129 10.21 0.96 7.14
C PHE A 129 10.06 0.35 8.55
N LEU A 130 10.75 -0.75 8.85
CA LEU A 130 10.66 -1.44 10.13
C LEU A 130 11.14 -0.59 11.30
N GLU A 131 12.16 0.25 11.09
CA GLU A 131 12.66 1.19 12.09
C GLU A 131 11.62 2.24 12.49
N ASN A 132 10.76 2.66 11.55
CA ASN A 132 9.84 3.76 11.75
C ASN A 132 8.38 3.33 12.00
N ALA A 133 7.93 2.20 11.46
CA ALA A 133 6.51 1.82 11.43
C ALA A 133 5.86 1.80 12.83
N LYS A 134 6.58 1.34 13.85
CA LYS A 134 6.08 1.31 15.24
C LYS A 134 5.76 2.71 15.78
N THR A 135 6.46 3.75 15.33
CA THR A 135 6.21 5.15 15.68
C THR A 135 4.89 5.66 15.12
N TYR A 136 4.35 5.03 14.08
CA TYR A 136 3.06 5.38 13.46
C TYR A 136 1.93 4.40 13.81
N LEU A 137 2.21 3.39 14.63
CA LEU A 137 1.24 2.38 15.03
C LEU A 137 0.55 2.74 16.36
N ASN A 138 -0.76 2.48 16.45
CA ASN A 138 -1.50 2.47 17.71
C ASN A 138 -1.03 1.30 18.60
N ARG A 139 -1.32 1.38 19.91
CA ARG A 139 -0.85 0.40 20.91
C ARG A 139 -1.24 -1.05 20.60
N GLU A 140 -2.43 -1.25 20.03
CA GLU A 140 -2.95 -2.57 19.63
C GLU A 140 -2.91 -2.76 18.11
N GLY A 141 -2.20 -1.88 17.39
CA GLY A 141 -2.13 -1.95 15.95
C GLY A 141 -1.30 -3.13 15.45
N SER A 142 -1.48 -3.47 14.18
CA SER A 142 -0.77 -4.55 13.50
C SER A 142 -0.06 -4.05 12.25
N ILE A 143 1.06 -4.68 11.91
CA ILE A 143 1.79 -4.45 10.67
C ILE A 143 1.67 -5.73 9.82
N TYR A 144 1.38 -5.58 8.54
CA TYR A 144 1.31 -6.67 7.55
C TYR A 144 2.26 -6.41 6.40
#